data_AF-A0A8S9B3U4-F1
#
_entry.id   AF-A0A8S9B3U4-F1
#
_cell.length_a   1.000
_cell.length_b   1.000
_cell.length_c   1.000
_cell.angle_alpha   90.00
_cell.angle_beta   90.00
_cell.angle_gamma   90.00
#
_symmetry.space_group_name_H-M   'P 1'
#
loop_
_entity.id
_entity.type
_entity.pdbx_description
1 polymer ?
#
loop_
_entity_poly.entity_id
_entity_poly.type
_entity_poly.pdbx_seq_one_letter_code
_entity_poly.pdbx_strand_id
1 'polypeptide(L)'
;MPTTFLDLPRELRDQIYEYVLISPSHHIEPALLRFSSTKPSFHSIPSSPQPRFALCINPLDTDPLDPVTLSPVSAHRHHTSLSICRTCRQIREETQHLFWTKNTFYFSTFYPGKHTAGLLKTLKLMGQIPSRLIQRITISMSLLSSLYTTLSKVLLSLSSRARHGSFKQLTLIWGDEEWAELVRVNAYGMILGDARFYDDLLDNLGTGGEGCRYERVIDVPGGWNCQDGGYEVRVEEATARALHLAFGGRLFVGGVLAWEGYRRVGTHREDGGGKEM
;
A
#
# COMPACT_ATOMS: atom_id res chain seq x y z
N MET A 1 11.69 34.61 30.32
CA MET A 1 10.92 34.42 29.07
C MET A 1 10.73 32.92 28.91
N PRO A 2 9.49 32.40 28.78
CA PRO A 2 9.29 30.99 28.49
C PRO A 2 9.84 30.68 27.10
N THR A 3 10.67 29.64 26.98
CA THR A 3 11.15 29.13 25.69
C THR A 3 9.98 28.53 24.92
N THR A 4 9.78 28.98 23.69
CA THR A 4 8.79 28.45 22.76
C THR A 4 9.36 27.28 21.95
N PHE A 5 8.48 26.48 21.34
CA PHE A 5 8.92 25.36 20.49
C PHE A 5 9.79 25.81 19.29
N LEU A 6 9.53 27.01 18.75
CA LEU A 6 10.31 27.56 17.63
C LEU A 6 11.68 28.10 18.05
N ASP A 7 11.92 28.28 19.35
CA ASP A 7 13.23 28.66 19.89
C ASP A 7 14.19 27.46 19.98
N LEU A 8 13.69 26.22 19.83
CA LEU A 8 14.53 25.02 19.76
C LEU A 8 15.38 25.04 18.48
N PRO A 9 16.64 24.57 18.51
CA PRO A 9 17.43 24.32 17.31
C PRO A 9 16.69 23.45 16.29
N ARG A 10 16.98 23.66 15.01
CA ARG A 10 16.26 23.00 13.90
C ARG A 10 16.32 21.48 14.01
N GLU A 11 17.47 20.95 14.41
CA GLU A 11 17.77 19.53 14.52
C GLU A 11 16.86 18.86 15.56
N LEU A 12 16.63 19.51 16.70
CA LEU A 12 15.72 18.99 17.73
C LEU A 12 14.26 19.03 17.26
N ARG A 13 13.87 20.07 16.51
CA ARG A 13 12.52 20.12 15.93
C ARG A 13 12.31 19.01 14.91
N ASP A 14 13.28 18.74 14.04
CA ASP A 14 13.19 17.65 13.05
C ASP A 14 13.07 16.28 13.75
N GLN A 15 13.82 16.02 14.82
CA GLN A 15 13.65 14.79 15.61
C GLN A 15 12.24 14.65 16.19
N ILE A 16 11.66 15.75 16.71
CA ILE A 16 10.29 15.77 17.23
C ILE A 16 9.28 15.54 16.08
N TYR A 17 9.50 16.15 14.91
CA TYR A 17 8.66 15.95 13.75
C TYR A 17 8.70 14.51 13.26
N GLU A 18 9.88 13.90 13.16
CA GLU A 18 10.04 12.51 12.76
C GLU A 18 9.28 11.59 13.71
N TYR A 19 9.44 11.78 15.02
CA TYR A 19 8.75 11.00 16.04
C TYR A 19 7.22 11.10 15.95
N VAL A 20 6.68 12.28 15.64
CA VAL A 20 5.22 12.53 15.62
C VAL A 20 4.58 12.14 14.29
N LEU A 21 5.28 12.37 13.17
CA LEU A 21 4.70 12.30 11.82
C LEU A 21 5.06 11.04 11.07
N ILE A 22 6.13 10.34 11.43
CA ILE A 22 6.57 9.15 10.70
C ILE A 22 6.11 7.92 11.47
N SER A 23 5.37 7.05 10.78
CA SER A 23 5.02 5.74 11.32
C SER A 23 6.30 4.93 11.55
N PRO A 24 6.49 4.24 12.69
CA PRO A 24 7.66 3.39 12.93
C PRO A 24 7.88 2.32 11.85
N SER A 25 6.79 1.74 11.33
CA SER A 25 6.82 0.79 10.20
C SER A 25 6.93 1.45 8.82
N HIS A 26 6.99 2.79 8.77
CA HIS A 26 6.82 3.62 7.57
C HIS A 26 5.50 3.43 6.82
N HIS A 27 4.56 2.63 7.34
CA HIS A 27 3.26 2.41 6.73
C HIS A 27 2.17 3.09 7.52
N ILE A 28 1.26 3.76 6.81
CA ILE A 28 0.05 4.36 7.38
C ILE A 28 -1.18 3.89 6.64
N GLU A 29 -2.22 3.51 7.37
CA GLU A 29 -3.50 3.12 6.79
C GLU A 29 -4.58 4.18 7.12
N PRO A 30 -5.25 4.75 6.11
CA PRO A 30 -6.37 5.65 6.32
C PRO A 30 -7.62 4.86 6.75
N ALA A 31 -7.99 4.99 8.02
CA ALA A 31 -9.19 4.38 8.59
C ALA A 31 -10.34 5.38 8.60
N LEU A 32 -11.51 4.95 8.15
CA LEU A 32 -12.71 5.79 8.18
C LEU A 32 -13.23 5.85 9.62
N LEU A 33 -13.28 7.04 10.21
CA LEU A 33 -13.89 7.20 11.52
C LEU A 33 -15.40 7.04 11.39
N ARG A 34 -15.96 6.07 12.12
CA ARG A 34 -17.41 5.97 12.26
C ARG A 34 -17.89 7.23 12.96
N PHE A 35 -18.86 7.91 12.37
CA PHE A 35 -19.61 8.90 13.12
C PHE A 35 -20.26 8.16 14.28
N SER A 36 -19.85 8.49 15.51
CA SER A 36 -20.67 8.14 16.65
C SER A 36 -22.04 8.74 16.35
N SER A 37 -23.08 7.92 16.36
CA SER A 37 -24.47 8.37 16.29
C SER A 37 -24.85 9.09 17.60
N THR A 38 -23.97 9.96 18.09
CA THR A 38 -24.29 10.93 19.12
C THR A 38 -25.28 11.88 18.50
N LYS A 39 -26.52 11.79 18.98
CA LYS A 39 -27.67 12.58 18.54
C LYS A 39 -27.22 14.03 18.28
N PRO A 40 -27.50 14.60 17.10
CA PRO A 40 -27.07 15.95 16.77
C PRO A 40 -27.55 16.90 17.88
N SER A 41 -26.62 17.61 18.50
CA SER A 41 -26.96 18.70 19.40
C SER A 41 -27.68 19.77 18.57
N PHE A 42 -28.90 20.13 18.98
CA PHE A 42 -29.81 21.02 18.25
C PHE A 42 -29.28 22.44 17.99
N HIS A 43 -28.08 22.78 18.50
CA HIS A 43 -27.52 24.12 18.42
C HIS A 43 -26.27 24.26 17.52
N SER A 44 -25.76 23.19 16.89
CA SER A 44 -24.66 23.34 15.93
C SER A 44 -25.18 23.55 14.51
N ILE A 45 -24.81 24.67 13.90
CA ILE A 45 -25.00 24.96 12.47
C ILE A 45 -24.50 23.75 11.67
N PRO A 46 -25.29 23.20 10.72
CA PRO A 46 -24.92 22.02 9.97
C PRO A 46 -23.79 22.33 9.00
N SER A 47 -22.55 22.33 9.47
CA SER A 47 -21.41 22.07 8.59
C SER A 47 -21.60 20.66 8.07
N SER A 48 -21.67 20.46 6.75
CA SER A 48 -21.89 19.13 6.20
C SER A 48 -20.87 18.16 6.81
N PRO A 49 -21.31 16.99 7.33
CA PRO A 49 -20.43 16.07 8.02
C PRO A 49 -19.47 15.46 6.99
N GLN A 50 -18.34 16.12 6.77
CA GLN A 50 -17.29 15.54 5.96
C GLN A 50 -16.72 14.33 6.70
N PRO A 51 -16.66 13.15 6.06
CA PRO A 51 -16.08 11.97 6.68
C PRO A 51 -14.64 12.28 7.10
N ARG A 52 -14.35 12.01 8.36
CA ARG A 52 -13.01 12.17 8.93
C ARG A 52 -12.26 10.84 8.84
N PHE A 53 -10.98 10.92 8.51
CA PHE A 53 -10.07 9.78 8.58
C PHE A 53 -9.19 9.91 9.81
N ALA A 54 -8.92 8.77 10.44
CA ALA A 54 -7.72 8.61 11.24
C ALA A 54 -6.63 7.97 10.36
N LEU A 55 -5.38 8.35 10.60
CA LEU A 55 -4.23 7.73 9.94
C LEU A 55 -3.62 6.77 10.95
N CYS A 56 -3.95 5.49 10.83
CA CYS A 56 -3.42 4.45 11.70
C CYS A 56 -1.95 4.22 11.40
N ILE A 57 -1.11 4.23 12.44
CA ILE A 57 0.29 3.82 12.33
C ILE A 57 0.39 2.29 12.51
N ASN A 58 1.39 1.68 11.87
CA ASN A 58 1.67 0.24 11.90
C ASN A 58 0.49 -0.67 11.51
N PRO A 59 -0.02 -0.55 10.27
CA PRO A 59 -1.11 -1.40 9.80
C PRO A 59 -0.74 -2.89 9.63
N LEU A 60 0.56 -3.21 9.60
CA LEU A 60 1.07 -4.58 9.42
C LEU A 60 1.19 -5.36 10.75
N ASP A 61 1.29 -4.67 11.89
CA ASP A 61 1.54 -5.31 13.19
C ASP A 61 0.27 -5.85 13.88
N THR A 62 -0.91 -5.63 13.29
CA THR A 62 -2.17 -6.01 13.93
C THR A 62 -2.70 -7.32 13.39
N ASP A 63 -2.85 -8.28 14.30
CA ASP A 63 -3.80 -9.39 14.17
C ASP A 63 -5.16 -8.82 13.68
N PRO A 64 -5.78 -9.42 12.64
CA PRO A 64 -6.93 -8.81 11.95
C PRO A 64 -8.16 -8.61 12.83
N LEU A 65 -8.23 -9.28 13.98
CA LEU A 65 -9.33 -9.22 14.93
C LEU A 65 -8.77 -9.17 16.35
N ASP A 66 -9.33 -8.28 17.18
CA ASP A 66 -9.19 -8.43 18.62
C ASP A 66 -9.80 -9.79 19.01
N PRO A 67 -9.05 -10.73 19.62
CA PRO A 67 -9.54 -12.07 19.93
C PRO A 67 -10.72 -12.07 20.90
N VAL A 68 -10.90 -11.00 21.67
CA VAL A 68 -11.98 -10.86 22.66
C VAL A 68 -13.22 -10.26 22.02
N THR A 69 -13.08 -9.22 21.20
CA THR A 69 -14.23 -8.48 20.64
C THR A 69 -14.62 -8.91 19.23
N LEU A 70 -13.77 -9.70 18.55
CA LEU A 70 -13.88 -10.02 17.12
C LEU A 70 -14.13 -8.77 16.26
N SER A 71 -13.71 -7.62 16.78
CA SER A 71 -13.84 -6.35 16.11
C SER A 71 -12.46 -5.99 15.57
N PRO A 72 -12.39 -5.37 14.38
CA PRO A 72 -11.11 -4.92 13.88
C PRO A 72 -10.58 -3.85 14.85
N VAL A 73 -9.39 -4.12 15.40
CA VAL A 73 -8.67 -3.33 16.43
C VAL A 73 -8.54 -1.84 16.09
N SER A 74 -8.86 -1.45 14.85
CA SER A 74 -8.98 -0.08 14.30
C SER A 74 -9.42 1.03 15.28
N ALA A 75 -10.34 0.77 16.22
CA ALA A 75 -10.79 1.78 17.20
C ALA A 75 -9.73 2.14 18.27
N HIS A 76 -8.80 1.22 18.58
CA HIS A 76 -7.74 1.40 19.58
C HIS A 76 -6.36 1.61 18.95
N ARG A 77 -6.29 1.72 17.61
CA ARG A 77 -5.02 1.93 16.92
C ARG A 77 -4.43 3.29 17.29
N HIS A 78 -3.11 3.30 17.50
CA HIS A 78 -2.36 4.54 17.50
C HIS A 78 -2.60 5.23 16.16
N HIS A 79 -2.98 6.50 16.22
CA HIS A 79 -3.23 7.31 15.05
C HIS A 79 -2.30 8.50 15.06
N THR A 80 -1.72 8.80 13.90
CA THR A 80 -1.05 10.07 13.69
C THR A 80 -2.06 11.11 13.19
N SER A 81 -1.82 12.36 13.54
CA SER A 81 -2.65 13.49 13.16
C SER A 81 -1.81 14.53 12.44
N LEU A 82 -2.32 15.01 11.31
CA LEU A 82 -1.75 16.15 10.58
C LEU A 82 -2.11 17.51 11.21
N SER A 83 -2.58 17.52 12.45
CA SER A 83 -2.92 18.75 13.18
C SER A 83 -1.69 19.64 13.40
N ILE A 84 -0.51 19.05 13.64
CA ILE A 84 0.72 19.83 13.80
C ILE A 84 1.05 20.64 12.54
N CYS A 85 0.78 20.10 11.35
CA CYS A 85 0.94 20.79 10.07
C CYS A 85 -0.03 21.97 9.87
N ARG A 86 -1.01 22.14 10.76
CA ARG A 86 -2.01 23.24 10.72
C ARG A 86 -1.71 24.35 11.72
N THR A 87 -0.69 24.22 12.56
CA THR A 87 -0.40 25.15 13.67
C THR A 87 0.12 26.50 13.17
N CYS A 88 1.24 26.52 12.44
CA CYS A 88 1.79 27.73 11.85
C CYS A 88 2.44 27.43 10.48
N ARG A 89 2.70 28.50 9.71
CA ARG A 89 3.28 28.39 8.36
C ARG A 89 4.65 27.73 8.37
N GLN A 90 5.52 28.10 9.32
CA GLN A 90 6.86 27.54 9.44
C GLN A 90 6.79 26.03 9.68
N ILE A 91 6.13 25.59 10.75
CA ILE A 91 5.98 24.15 11.06
C ILE A 91 5.41 23.40 9.87
N ARG A 92 4.40 23.93 9.18
CA ARG A 92 3.84 23.31 7.96
C ARG A 92 4.89 23.12 6.87
N GLU A 93 5.68 24.15 6.58
CA GLU A 93 6.74 24.07 5.56
C GLU A 93 7.84 23.08 5.95
N GLU A 94 8.20 23.02 7.24
CA GLU A 94 9.19 22.08 7.76
C GLU A 94 8.69 20.62 7.72
N THR A 95 7.41 20.39 8.02
CA THR A 95 6.86 19.04 8.25
C THR A 95 6.22 18.39 7.03
N GLN A 96 5.66 19.18 6.10
CA GLN A 96 4.87 18.63 4.99
C GLN A 96 5.68 17.65 4.15
N HIS A 97 6.90 18.03 3.77
CA HIS A 97 7.76 17.15 2.97
C HIS A 97 8.12 15.87 3.72
N LEU A 98 8.46 15.96 5.01
CA LEU A 98 8.81 14.80 5.85
C LEU A 98 7.67 13.77 5.86
N PHE A 99 6.45 14.19 6.18
CA PHE A 99 5.31 13.29 6.28
C PHE A 99 5.04 12.53 4.96
N TRP A 100 4.95 13.24 3.83
CA TRP A 100 4.56 12.63 2.55
C TRP A 100 5.65 11.78 1.91
N THR A 101 6.91 12.02 2.24
CA THR A 101 8.07 11.32 1.63
C THR A 101 8.52 10.11 2.44
N LYS A 102 8.32 10.12 3.76
CA LYS A 102 8.78 9.08 4.67
C LYS A 102 7.71 8.05 5.02
N ASN A 103 6.44 8.35 4.76
CA ASN A 103 5.35 7.41 4.94
C ASN A 103 4.87 6.84 3.61
N THR A 104 4.51 5.56 3.63
CA THR A 104 3.87 4.82 2.56
C THR A 104 2.42 4.58 2.94
N PHE A 105 1.49 4.97 2.06
CA PHE A 105 0.08 4.73 2.28
C PHE A 105 -0.23 3.27 1.99
N TYR A 106 -0.57 2.52 3.02
CA TYR A 106 -0.94 1.12 2.94
C TYR A 106 -2.44 0.96 2.81
N PHE A 107 -2.86 0.07 1.90
CA PHE A 107 -4.24 -0.33 1.74
C PHE A 107 -4.35 -1.84 1.77
N SER A 108 -5.04 -2.36 2.77
CA SER A 108 -5.40 -3.78 2.88
C SER A 108 -6.38 -4.23 1.79
N THR A 109 -7.11 -3.29 1.16
CA THR A 109 -8.11 -3.57 0.13
C THR A 109 -8.43 -2.36 -0.74
N PHE A 110 -8.86 -2.58 -1.98
CA PHE A 110 -9.27 -1.53 -2.92
C PHE A 110 -10.65 -0.93 -2.59
N TYR A 111 -11.51 -1.68 -1.90
CA TYR A 111 -12.92 -1.33 -1.76
C TYR A 111 -13.27 -0.67 -0.45
N PRO A 112 -14.41 0.04 -0.42
CA PRO A 112 -15.07 0.32 0.84
C PRO A 112 -15.52 -0.98 1.52
N GLY A 113 -14.82 -1.37 2.58
CA GLY A 113 -15.32 -2.32 3.56
C GLY A 113 -16.15 -1.63 4.65
N LYS A 114 -16.59 -2.40 5.65
CA LYS A 114 -17.27 -1.87 6.86
C LYS A 114 -16.38 -0.91 7.68
N HIS A 115 -15.07 -0.95 7.48
CA HIS A 115 -14.05 -0.24 8.26
C HIS A 115 -12.99 0.48 7.42
N THR A 116 -12.85 0.11 6.15
CA THR A 116 -11.94 0.75 5.20
C THR A 116 -12.76 1.50 4.17
N ALA A 117 -12.36 2.71 3.78
CA ALA A 117 -13.04 3.41 2.69
C ALA A 117 -12.67 2.84 1.31
N GLY A 118 -11.58 2.09 1.22
CA GLY A 118 -10.95 1.69 -0.02
C GLY A 118 -10.12 2.83 -0.61
N LEU A 119 -9.16 2.49 -1.47
CA LEU A 119 -8.21 3.46 -2.04
C LEU A 119 -8.93 4.61 -2.74
N LEU A 120 -9.79 4.33 -3.72
CA LEU A 120 -10.42 5.37 -4.55
C LEU A 120 -11.27 6.34 -3.74
N LYS A 121 -12.07 5.82 -2.81
CA LYS A 121 -12.91 6.64 -1.94
C LYS A 121 -12.03 7.47 -1.00
N THR A 122 -10.97 6.88 -0.46
CA THR A 122 -10.01 7.61 0.39
C THR A 122 -9.39 8.77 -0.38
N LEU A 123 -8.82 8.51 -1.56
CA LEU A 123 -8.20 9.56 -2.39
C LEU A 123 -9.20 10.66 -2.76
N LYS A 124 -10.45 10.30 -3.03
CA LYS A 124 -11.53 11.27 -3.31
C LYS A 124 -11.84 12.13 -2.09
N LEU A 125 -12.01 11.51 -0.93
CA LEU A 125 -12.36 12.19 0.32
C LEU A 125 -11.21 13.02 0.89
N MET A 126 -9.96 12.63 0.67
CA MET A 126 -8.77 13.45 0.97
C MET A 126 -8.76 14.76 0.15
N GLY A 127 -9.48 14.81 -0.97
CA GLY A 127 -9.49 15.95 -1.87
C GLY A 127 -8.28 16.00 -2.79
N GLN A 128 -8.29 16.97 -3.70
CA GLN A 128 -7.32 17.03 -4.81
C GLN A 128 -5.89 17.33 -4.36
N ILE A 129 -5.71 18.24 -3.40
CA ILE A 129 -4.36 18.66 -2.98
C ILE A 129 -3.67 17.56 -2.17
N PRO A 130 -4.24 17.03 -1.06
CA PRO A 130 -3.53 16.02 -0.26
C PRO A 130 -3.29 14.71 -1.01
N SER A 131 -4.25 14.26 -1.82
CA SER A 131 -4.08 13.04 -2.63
C SER A 131 -2.95 13.14 -3.66
N ARG A 132 -2.60 14.35 -4.12
CA ARG A 132 -1.47 14.58 -5.04
C ARG A 132 -0.12 14.62 -4.34
N LEU A 133 -0.09 14.77 -3.01
CA LEU A 133 1.15 14.79 -2.24
C LEU A 133 1.64 13.38 -1.90
N ILE A 134 0.76 12.37 -1.95
CA ILE A 134 1.11 10.98 -1.71
C ILE A 134 2.18 10.54 -2.71
N GLN A 135 3.30 10.01 -2.19
CA GLN A 135 4.42 9.56 -3.00
C GLN A 135 4.47 8.05 -3.18
N ARG A 136 4.12 7.29 -2.14
CA ARG A 136 4.20 5.83 -2.15
C ARG A 136 2.90 5.22 -1.70
N ILE A 137 2.43 4.22 -2.44
CA ILE A 137 1.27 3.42 -2.09
C ILE A 137 1.67 1.95 -2.13
N THR A 138 1.31 1.24 -1.07
CA THR A 138 1.39 -0.22 -1.01
C THR A 138 -0.03 -0.75 -0.94
N ILE A 139 -0.33 -1.76 -1.74
CA ILE A 139 -1.63 -2.41 -1.76
C ILE A 139 -1.44 -3.90 -1.53
N SER A 140 -2.09 -4.39 -0.48
CA SER A 140 -2.25 -5.82 -0.27
C SER A 140 -3.31 -6.32 -1.25
N MET A 141 -2.88 -7.22 -2.11
CA MET A 141 -3.74 -7.92 -3.03
C MET A 141 -4.55 -8.96 -2.25
N SER A 142 -5.75 -9.27 -2.71
CA SER A 142 -6.66 -10.23 -2.07
C SER A 142 -7.39 -11.04 -3.14
N LEU A 143 -7.96 -12.18 -2.76
CA LEU A 143 -8.51 -13.19 -3.68
C LEU A 143 -9.88 -12.87 -4.27
N LEU A 144 -10.53 -11.78 -3.86
CA LEU A 144 -11.89 -11.50 -4.30
C LEU A 144 -11.91 -11.04 -5.77
N SER A 145 -12.58 -11.80 -6.65
CA SER A 145 -12.68 -11.54 -8.10
C SER A 145 -13.17 -10.14 -8.48
N SER A 146 -14.04 -9.54 -7.67
CA SER A 146 -14.48 -8.16 -7.88
C SER A 146 -13.36 -7.12 -7.71
N LEU A 147 -12.19 -7.47 -7.15
CA LEU A 147 -11.11 -6.53 -6.76
C LEU A 147 -10.46 -6.00 -8.03
N TYR A 148 -10.28 -6.90 -8.97
CA TYR A 148 -9.50 -6.68 -10.18
C TYR A 148 -10.24 -5.79 -11.18
N THR A 149 -11.58 -5.88 -11.24
CA THR A 149 -12.37 -4.90 -12.02
C THR A 149 -12.22 -3.46 -11.52
N THR A 150 -11.89 -3.28 -10.23
CA THR A 150 -11.64 -1.96 -9.64
C THR A 150 -10.17 -1.57 -9.76
N LEU A 151 -9.26 -2.53 -9.97
CA LEU A 151 -7.83 -2.30 -10.10
C LEU A 151 -7.51 -1.38 -11.29
N SER A 152 -8.12 -1.55 -12.46
CA SER A 152 -7.88 -0.60 -13.57
C SER A 152 -8.29 0.82 -13.21
N LYS A 153 -9.45 1.01 -12.55
CA LYS A 153 -9.89 2.34 -12.07
C LYS A 153 -8.89 2.94 -11.07
N VAL A 154 -8.34 2.10 -10.20
CA VAL A 154 -7.29 2.44 -9.25
C VAL A 154 -6.03 2.88 -10.00
N LEU A 155 -5.51 2.05 -10.91
CA LEU A 155 -4.30 2.34 -11.68
C LEU A 155 -4.46 3.60 -12.52
N LEU A 156 -5.59 3.77 -13.22
CA LEU A 156 -5.90 5.01 -13.96
C LEU A 156 -5.95 6.24 -13.05
N SER A 157 -6.53 6.11 -11.85
CA SER A 157 -6.55 7.20 -10.88
C SER A 157 -5.14 7.55 -10.41
N LEU A 158 -4.32 6.55 -10.08
CA LEU A 158 -2.93 6.73 -9.66
C LEU A 158 -2.06 7.31 -10.78
N SER A 159 -2.24 6.86 -12.03
CA SER A 159 -1.57 7.42 -13.20
C SER A 159 -1.91 8.90 -13.39
N SER A 160 -3.18 9.29 -13.19
CA SER A 160 -3.57 10.71 -13.19
C SER A 160 -2.87 11.50 -12.06
N ARG A 161 -2.73 10.91 -10.87
CA ARG A 161 -1.99 11.53 -9.75
C ARG A 161 -0.49 11.61 -10.01
N ALA A 162 0.11 10.64 -10.68
CA ALA A 162 1.51 10.67 -11.08
C ALA A 162 1.80 11.78 -12.10
N ARG A 163 0.86 12.04 -13.02
CA ARG A 163 1.00 13.12 -14.02
C ARG A 163 0.93 14.51 -13.40
N HIS A 164 0.17 14.70 -12.32
CA HIS A 164 -0.14 16.01 -11.75
C HIS A 164 0.28 16.18 -10.28
N GLY A 165 1.06 15.26 -9.75
CA GLY A 165 1.37 15.17 -8.32
C GLY A 165 2.77 14.62 -8.07
N SER A 166 2.97 14.13 -6.86
CA SER A 166 4.27 13.64 -6.36
C SER A 166 4.33 12.12 -6.28
N PHE A 167 3.41 11.41 -6.95
CA PHE A 167 3.36 9.95 -6.89
C PHE A 167 4.59 9.33 -7.56
N LYS A 168 5.32 8.52 -6.81
CA LYS A 168 6.63 7.96 -7.17
C LYS A 168 6.67 6.44 -7.20
N GLN A 169 5.88 5.75 -6.37
CA GLN A 169 5.96 4.30 -6.26
C GLN A 169 4.61 3.66 -5.97
N LEU A 170 4.30 2.59 -6.70
CA LEU A 170 3.22 1.65 -6.43
C LEU A 170 3.81 0.28 -6.14
N THR A 171 3.50 -0.27 -4.97
CA THR A 171 3.84 -1.64 -4.57
C THR A 171 2.56 -2.47 -4.46
N LEU A 172 2.52 -3.62 -5.11
CA LEU A 172 1.47 -4.63 -4.96
C LEU A 172 2.07 -5.84 -4.22
N ILE A 173 1.44 -6.25 -3.12
CA ILE A 173 1.93 -7.34 -2.27
C ILE A 173 0.91 -8.46 -2.24
N TRP A 174 1.34 -9.71 -2.41
CA TRP A 174 0.53 -10.90 -2.18
C TRP A 174 0.99 -11.60 -0.90
N GLY A 175 0.04 -12.04 -0.07
CA GLY A 175 0.29 -12.96 1.03
C GLY A 175 0.43 -14.41 0.53
N ASP A 176 0.85 -15.32 1.42
CA ASP A 176 1.05 -16.74 1.10
C ASP A 176 -0.22 -17.39 0.52
N GLU A 177 -1.36 -17.19 1.17
CA GLU A 177 -2.64 -17.75 0.73
C GLU A 177 -3.11 -17.14 -0.60
N GLU A 178 -3.01 -15.81 -0.72
CA GLU A 178 -3.37 -15.09 -1.94
C GLU A 178 -2.52 -15.52 -3.13
N TRP A 179 -1.23 -15.73 -2.88
CA TRP A 179 -0.27 -16.18 -3.89
C TRP A 179 -0.56 -17.61 -4.32
N ALA A 180 -0.71 -18.54 -3.37
CA ALA A 180 -0.98 -19.94 -3.66
C ALA A 180 -2.25 -20.11 -4.52
N GLU A 181 -3.30 -19.36 -4.22
CA GLU A 181 -4.51 -19.39 -5.03
C GLU A 181 -4.31 -18.82 -6.43
N LEU A 182 -3.58 -17.70 -6.57
CA LEU A 182 -3.25 -17.15 -7.89
C LEU A 182 -2.45 -18.15 -8.74
N VAL A 183 -1.50 -18.85 -8.12
CA VAL A 183 -0.72 -19.93 -8.73
C VAL A 183 -1.64 -21.07 -9.16
N ARG A 184 -2.59 -21.50 -8.31
CA ARG A 184 -3.59 -22.53 -8.68
C ARG A 184 -4.41 -22.12 -9.90
N VAL A 185 -4.95 -20.90 -9.91
CA VAL A 185 -5.76 -20.40 -11.05
C VAL A 185 -4.95 -20.44 -12.34
N ASN A 186 -3.69 -20.02 -12.32
CA ASN A 186 -2.81 -20.07 -13.49
C ASN A 186 -2.42 -21.51 -13.88
N ALA A 187 -2.15 -22.40 -12.92
CA ALA A 187 -1.72 -23.77 -13.15
C ALA A 187 -2.74 -24.59 -13.94
N TYR A 188 -3.99 -24.51 -13.48
CA TYR A 188 -5.00 -25.44 -13.93
C TYR A 188 -5.67 -24.99 -15.22
N GLY A 189 -5.62 -23.68 -15.54
CA GLY A 189 -6.46 -23.11 -16.60
C GLY A 189 -7.94 -23.53 -16.47
N MET A 190 -8.34 -23.97 -15.26
CA MET A 190 -9.57 -24.73 -15.07
C MET A 190 -10.67 -23.83 -14.53
N ILE A 191 -11.85 -24.12 -15.08
CA ILE A 191 -13.12 -23.41 -15.03
C ILE A 191 -13.04 -22.07 -15.77
N LEU A 192 -13.78 -22.00 -16.89
CA LEU A 192 -13.97 -20.83 -17.75
C LEU A 192 -14.29 -19.51 -17.00
N GLY A 193 -14.71 -19.58 -15.73
CA GLY A 193 -14.92 -18.43 -14.86
C GLY A 193 -13.63 -17.83 -14.30
N ASP A 194 -12.67 -18.66 -13.87
CA ASP A 194 -11.49 -18.22 -13.13
C ASP A 194 -10.27 -17.95 -14.05
N ALA A 195 -10.21 -18.60 -15.22
CA ALA A 195 -9.24 -18.21 -16.25
C ALA A 195 -9.46 -16.75 -16.72
N ARG A 196 -10.73 -16.34 -16.87
CA ARG A 196 -11.08 -14.94 -17.16
C ARG A 196 -10.66 -14.01 -16.03
N PHE A 197 -10.70 -14.47 -14.78
CA PHE A 197 -10.22 -13.68 -13.66
C PHE A 197 -8.72 -13.36 -13.78
N TYR A 198 -7.91 -14.35 -14.17
CA TYR A 198 -6.48 -14.15 -14.35
C TYR A 198 -6.20 -13.22 -15.53
N ASP A 199 -6.86 -13.45 -16.67
CA ASP A 199 -6.75 -12.59 -17.86
C ASP A 199 -7.19 -11.15 -17.55
N ASP A 200 -8.34 -10.96 -16.90
CA ASP A 200 -8.83 -9.64 -16.48
C ASP A 200 -7.80 -8.96 -15.55
N LEU A 201 -7.20 -9.69 -14.61
CA LEU A 201 -6.14 -9.15 -13.74
C LEU A 201 -4.95 -8.67 -14.58
N LEU A 202 -4.43 -9.50 -15.50
CA LEU A 202 -3.28 -9.14 -16.33
C LEU A 202 -3.60 -7.93 -17.22
N ASP A 203 -4.78 -7.90 -17.86
CA ASP A 203 -5.23 -6.77 -18.67
C ASP A 203 -5.31 -5.49 -17.84
N ASN A 204 -5.91 -5.56 -16.64
CA ASN A 204 -6.03 -4.40 -15.76
C ASN A 204 -4.64 -3.89 -15.32
N LEU A 205 -3.69 -4.77 -15.00
CA LEU A 205 -2.29 -4.37 -14.69
C LEU A 205 -1.62 -3.71 -15.90
N GLY A 206 -1.84 -4.25 -17.10
CA GLY A 206 -1.29 -3.74 -18.36
C GLY A 206 -1.78 -2.33 -18.72
N THR A 207 -3.05 -2.01 -18.46
CA THR A 207 -3.62 -0.67 -18.72
C THR A 207 -2.91 0.44 -17.92
N GLY A 208 -2.26 0.09 -16.81
CA GLY A 208 -1.45 1.01 -16.02
C GLY A 208 -0.08 1.34 -16.62
N GLY A 209 0.31 0.79 -17.77
CA GLY A 209 1.66 0.89 -18.32
C GLY A 209 1.98 2.14 -19.15
N GLU A 210 1.02 2.73 -19.87
CA GLU A 210 1.33 3.77 -20.85
C GLU A 210 1.59 5.16 -20.22
N GLY A 211 2.85 5.61 -20.30
CA GLY A 211 3.25 6.96 -19.89
C GLY A 211 3.33 7.19 -18.38
N CYS A 212 3.40 6.11 -17.59
CA CYS A 212 3.57 6.19 -16.14
C CYS A 212 5.01 6.55 -15.77
N ARG A 213 5.16 7.54 -14.88
CA ARG A 213 6.46 8.04 -14.39
C ARG A 213 6.80 7.56 -12.97
N TYR A 214 6.06 6.59 -12.47
CA TYR A 214 6.25 6.04 -11.13
C TYR A 214 6.83 4.63 -11.22
N GLU A 215 7.60 4.29 -10.19
CA GLU A 215 8.16 2.97 -9.99
C GLU A 215 7.07 1.97 -9.64
N ARG A 216 7.18 0.78 -10.22
CA ARG A 216 6.25 -0.34 -10.05
C ARG A 216 7.00 -1.49 -9.38
N VAL A 217 6.46 -1.96 -8.26
CA VAL A 217 7.01 -3.07 -7.49
C VAL A 217 5.93 -4.11 -7.26
N ILE A 218 6.23 -5.37 -7.54
CA ILE A 218 5.46 -6.54 -7.09
C ILE A 218 6.29 -7.23 -6.02
N ASP A 219 5.65 -7.60 -4.93
CA ASP A 219 6.24 -8.44 -3.90
C ASP A 219 5.35 -9.69 -3.73
N VAL A 220 5.95 -10.86 -3.92
CA VAL A 220 5.28 -12.14 -3.73
C VAL A 220 6.06 -12.98 -2.73
N PRO A 221 5.38 -13.90 -2.03
CA PRO A 221 6.03 -14.74 -1.05
C PRO A 221 7.17 -15.57 -1.64
N GLY A 222 8.16 -15.84 -0.78
CA GLY A 222 9.28 -16.72 -1.10
C GLY A 222 8.97 -18.17 -0.79
N GLY A 223 10.02 -18.97 -0.59
CA GLY A 223 9.85 -20.37 -0.19
C GLY A 223 9.50 -21.33 -1.33
N TRP A 224 9.62 -20.88 -2.58
CA TRP A 224 9.61 -21.77 -3.73
C TRP A 224 10.78 -22.74 -3.54
N ASN A 225 10.52 -23.96 -3.09
CA ASN A 225 11.55 -24.98 -2.90
C ASN A 225 12.02 -25.45 -4.28
N CYS A 226 12.82 -24.61 -4.94
CA CYS A 226 13.32 -24.82 -6.29
C CYS A 226 14.35 -25.96 -6.37
N GLN A 227 14.72 -26.56 -5.23
CA GLN A 227 15.61 -27.71 -5.19
C GLN A 227 14.98 -28.98 -5.75
N ASP A 228 13.65 -29.15 -5.65
CA ASP A 228 13.01 -30.36 -6.15
C ASP A 228 12.63 -30.29 -7.63
N GLY A 229 12.76 -29.10 -8.27
CA GLY A 229 12.40 -28.91 -9.68
C GLY A 229 10.98 -29.37 -10.03
N GLY A 230 10.13 -29.48 -9.01
CA GLY A 230 8.79 -30.05 -9.09
C GLY A 230 7.88 -29.22 -9.99
N TYR A 231 6.77 -29.84 -10.38
CA TYR A 231 5.74 -29.20 -11.21
C TYR A 231 5.27 -27.86 -10.62
N GLU A 232 5.08 -27.79 -9.29
CA GLU A 232 4.63 -26.58 -8.58
C GLU A 232 5.58 -25.39 -8.77
N VAL A 233 6.90 -25.59 -8.63
CA VAL A 233 7.90 -24.52 -8.80
C VAL A 233 7.82 -23.91 -10.20
N ARG A 234 7.58 -24.73 -11.24
CA ARG A 234 7.46 -24.24 -12.61
C ARG A 234 6.21 -23.39 -12.80
N VAL A 235 5.11 -23.74 -12.15
CA VAL A 235 3.87 -22.99 -12.19
C VAL A 235 4.01 -21.67 -11.44
N GLU A 236 4.64 -21.65 -10.26
CA GLU A 236 4.91 -20.42 -9.51
C GLU A 236 5.77 -19.46 -10.33
N GLU A 237 6.85 -19.96 -10.93
CA GLU A 237 7.71 -19.16 -11.81
C GLU A 237 6.94 -18.62 -13.03
N ALA A 238 6.10 -19.46 -13.66
CA ALA A 238 5.27 -19.03 -14.79
C ALA A 238 4.26 -17.94 -14.38
N THR A 239 3.63 -18.09 -13.22
CA THR A 239 2.65 -17.15 -12.66
C THR A 239 3.31 -15.80 -12.39
N ALA A 240 4.47 -15.81 -11.73
CA ALA A 240 5.17 -14.60 -11.38
C ALA A 240 5.78 -13.91 -12.60
N ARG A 241 6.26 -14.68 -13.59
CA ARG A 241 6.67 -14.15 -14.90
C ARG A 241 5.52 -13.46 -15.61
N ALA A 242 4.34 -14.06 -15.65
CA ALA A 242 3.18 -13.49 -16.32
C ALA A 242 2.69 -12.20 -15.61
N LEU A 243 2.68 -12.17 -14.27
CA LEU A 243 2.46 -10.93 -13.52
C LEU A 243 3.50 -9.85 -13.85
N HIS A 244 4.79 -10.21 -13.91
CA HIS A 244 5.84 -9.27 -14.27
C HIS A 244 5.65 -8.71 -15.69
N LEU A 245 5.27 -9.55 -16.65
CA LEU A 245 4.99 -9.12 -18.02
C LEU A 245 3.81 -8.14 -18.08
N ALA A 246 2.73 -8.40 -17.35
CA ALA A 246 1.56 -7.53 -17.31
C ALA A 246 1.82 -6.21 -16.59
N PHE A 247 2.45 -6.26 -15.41
CA PHE A 247 2.64 -5.07 -14.57
C PHE A 247 3.92 -4.30 -14.88
N GLY A 248 4.96 -4.95 -15.41
CA GLY A 248 6.30 -4.40 -15.59
C GLY A 248 6.99 -4.06 -14.26
N GLY A 249 8.05 -3.23 -14.33
CA GLY A 249 8.78 -2.78 -13.15
C GLY A 249 9.68 -3.85 -12.53
N ARG A 250 9.71 -3.90 -11.20
CA ARG A 250 10.50 -4.87 -10.40
C ARG A 250 9.57 -5.87 -9.73
N LEU A 251 9.96 -7.14 -9.70
CA LEU A 251 9.27 -8.20 -8.98
C LEU A 251 10.23 -8.88 -8.00
N PHE A 252 9.83 -8.90 -6.73
CA PHE A 252 10.52 -9.53 -5.62
C PHE A 252 9.81 -10.81 -5.21
N VAL A 253 10.59 -11.85 -4.94
CA VAL A 253 10.14 -13.17 -4.49
C VAL A 253 10.81 -13.44 -3.16
N GLY A 254 10.04 -13.47 -2.06
CA GLY A 254 10.60 -13.62 -0.72
C GLY A 254 11.64 -12.56 -0.38
N GLY A 255 11.42 -11.31 -0.82
CA GLY A 255 12.36 -10.21 -0.66
C GLY A 255 13.56 -10.20 -1.60
N VAL A 256 13.71 -11.19 -2.50
CA VAL A 256 14.81 -11.24 -3.48
C VAL A 256 14.33 -10.74 -4.84
N LEU A 257 15.05 -9.80 -5.45
CA LEU A 257 14.73 -9.29 -6.79
C LEU A 257 14.87 -10.41 -7.84
N ALA A 258 13.76 -10.84 -8.41
CA ALA A 258 13.72 -11.93 -9.40
C ALA A 258 13.61 -11.42 -10.84
N TRP A 259 12.86 -10.33 -11.07
CA TRP A 259 12.71 -9.71 -12.40
C TRP A 259 12.80 -8.19 -12.34
N GLU A 260 13.43 -7.61 -13.36
CA GLU A 260 13.51 -6.18 -13.57
C GLU A 260 13.54 -5.89 -15.08
N GLY A 261 12.74 -4.91 -15.54
CA GLY A 261 12.80 -4.45 -16.94
C GLY A 261 12.53 -5.56 -17.97
N TYR A 262 11.62 -6.47 -17.64
CA TYR A 262 11.23 -7.66 -18.45
C TYR A 262 12.32 -8.71 -18.60
N ARG A 263 13.33 -8.68 -17.71
CA ARG A 263 14.43 -9.63 -17.68
C ARG A 263 14.51 -10.28 -16.30
N ARG A 264 14.87 -11.57 -16.27
CA ARG A 264 15.18 -12.26 -15.02
C ARG A 264 16.52 -11.75 -14.52
N VAL A 265 16.55 -11.27 -13.28
CA VAL A 265 17.80 -10.91 -12.61
C VAL A 265 18.37 -12.23 -12.09
N GLY A 266 19.57 -12.60 -12.55
CA GLY A 266 20.16 -13.89 -12.23
C GLY A 266 20.20 -14.09 -10.71
N THR A 267 19.74 -15.25 -10.23
CA THR A 267 19.91 -15.64 -8.83
C THR A 267 21.41 -15.82 -8.62
N HIS A 268 22.09 -14.77 -8.13
CA HIS A 268 23.44 -14.91 -7.60
C HIS A 268 23.35 -15.82 -6.38
N ARG A 269 23.41 -17.14 -6.60
CA ARG A 269 24.04 -18.04 -5.65
C ARG A 269 25.48 -17.59 -5.64
N GLU A 270 25.84 -16.74 -4.69
CA GLU A 270 27.19 -16.78 -4.16
C GLU A 270 27.34 -18.18 -3.56
N ASP A 271 27.74 -19.14 -4.41
CA ASP A 271 28.38 -20.36 -3.97
C ASP A 271 29.73 -19.95 -3.38
N GLY A 272 29.69 -19.33 -2.19
CA GLY A 272 30.81 -19.11 -1.30
C GLY A 272 31.28 -20.44 -0.71
N GLY A 273 31.47 -21.45 -1.55
CA GLY A 273 32.22 -22.66 -1.27
C GLY A 273 33.71 -22.35 -1.27
N GLY A 274 34.13 -21.43 -0.40
CA GLY A 274 35.52 -21.32 -0.01
C GLY A 274 35.91 -22.56 0.79
N LYS A 275 36.37 -23.60 0.09
CA LYS A 275 37.22 -24.62 0.69
C LYS A 275 38.49 -23.92 1.16
N GLU A 276 38.58 -23.61 2.45
CA GLU A 276 39.88 -23.51 3.11
C GLU A 276 40.50 -24.91 3.08
N MET A 277 41.57 -25.05 2.29
CA MET A 277 42.59 -26.10 2.42
C MET A 277 43.74 -25.53 3.24
#